data_AF-A0A2N3FYM4-F1
#
_entry.id   AF-A0A2N3FYM4-F1
#
_cell.length_a   1.000
_cell.length_b   1.000
_cell.length_c   1.000
_cell.angle_alpha   90.00
_cell.angle_beta   90.00
_cell.angle_gamma   90.00
#
_symmetry.space_group_name_H-M   'P 1'
#
loop_
_entity.id
_entity.type
_entity.pdbx_description
1 polymer ?
#
loop_
_entity_poly.entity_id
_entity_poly.type
_entity_poly.pdbx_seq_one_letter_code
_entity_poly.pdbx_strand_id
1 'polypeptide(L)'
;MTWFPEIELERGQTATLWLLAGFLLTFAATRFVTRRIRTHELRTAAGKQTVSSFFANIHIGGVHVHHQVWGIVMVLGVGLVHFRFAPGSPWFEILAALFGIGAALALDQFALWLHLEDVYWTAEGRKSIDAILVAATVAAALALNISPATVAERFGGPWTAAAILLAHVGPIMISFLKGKRHLGLVGLAVPLLGLVGAIRLAKPTSFWARRFYSAGRLERARARFSVDYIARWDRFRDWIGGEHGMRLPRGLEESVTESLASATDEAAAPSRDGRGPGSQDA
;
A
#
# COMPACT_ATOMS: atom_id res chain seq x y z
N MET A 1 -47.21 -31.97 17.74
CA MET A 1 -46.63 -32.51 16.49
C MET A 1 -46.26 -31.33 15.60
N THR A 2 -45.03 -30.83 15.74
CA THR A 2 -44.47 -29.84 14.81
C THR A 2 -44.13 -30.60 13.53
N TRP A 3 -44.79 -30.24 12.42
CA TRP A 3 -44.70 -30.92 11.12
C TRP A 3 -43.43 -30.57 10.31
N PHE A 4 -42.54 -29.78 10.90
CA PHE A 4 -41.22 -29.51 10.34
C PHE A 4 -40.21 -30.25 11.22
N PRO A 5 -39.43 -31.21 10.68
CA PRO A 5 -38.18 -31.54 11.34
C PRO A 5 -37.43 -30.21 11.47
N GLU A 6 -37.09 -29.81 12.69
CA GLU A 6 -36.09 -28.78 12.89
C GLU A 6 -34.84 -29.34 12.20
N ILE A 7 -34.55 -28.83 11.00
CA ILE A 7 -33.29 -29.12 10.34
C ILE A 7 -32.27 -28.38 11.20
N GLU A 8 -31.78 -29.05 12.23
CA GLU A 8 -30.57 -28.66 12.94
C GLU A 8 -29.43 -28.81 11.95
N LEU A 9 -29.25 -27.77 11.14
CA LEU A 9 -28.10 -27.64 10.27
C LEU A 9 -26.88 -27.68 11.17
N GLU A 10 -25.95 -28.59 10.87
CA GLU A 10 -24.67 -28.60 11.54
C GLU A 10 -24.04 -27.21 11.40
N ARG A 11 -23.34 -26.75 12.44
CA ARG A 11 -22.75 -25.40 12.48
C ARG A 11 -21.98 -25.03 11.19
N GLY A 12 -21.30 -26.00 10.58
CA GLY A 12 -20.60 -25.83 9.31
C GLY A 12 -21.51 -25.60 8.11
N GLN A 13 -22.69 -26.23 8.06
CA GLN A 13 -23.67 -26.06 6.98
C GLN A 13 -24.29 -24.66 7.02
N THR A 14 -24.70 -24.19 8.20
CA THR A 14 -25.27 -22.84 8.38
C THR A 14 -24.26 -21.77 7.97
N ALA A 15 -23.00 -21.88 8.41
CA ALA A 15 -21.95 -20.94 8.01
C ALA A 15 -21.69 -20.98 6.49
N THR A 16 -21.71 -22.15 5.87
CA THR A 16 -21.55 -22.30 4.41
C THR A 16 -22.68 -21.62 3.64
N LEU A 17 -23.93 -21.71 4.13
CA LEU A 17 -25.07 -21.01 3.52
C LEU A 17 -24.91 -19.47 3.63
N TRP A 18 -24.44 -18.98 4.77
CA TRP A 18 -24.17 -17.55 4.95
C TRP A 18 -23.03 -17.04 4.07
N LEU A 19 -21.97 -17.83 3.91
CA LEU A 19 -20.89 -17.56 2.95
C LEU A 19 -21.44 -17.49 1.52
N LEU A 20 -22.21 -18.50 1.11
CA LEU A 20 -22.80 -18.54 -0.22
C LEU A 20 -23.74 -17.35 -0.45
N ALA A 21 -24.59 -17.01 0.52
CA ALA A 21 -25.48 -15.87 0.45
C ALA A 21 -24.71 -14.56 0.31
N GLY A 22 -23.71 -14.33 1.17
CA GLY A 22 -22.85 -13.14 1.10
C GLY A 22 -22.14 -13.03 -0.25
N PHE A 23 -21.66 -14.16 -0.78
CA PHE A 23 -21.01 -14.22 -2.09
C PHE A 23 -21.98 -13.87 -3.22
N LEU A 24 -23.10 -14.58 -3.33
CA LEU A 24 -24.04 -14.43 -4.45
C LEU A 24 -24.70 -13.04 -4.45
N LEU A 25 -25.10 -12.53 -3.28
CA LEU A 25 -25.69 -11.20 -3.16
C LEU A 25 -24.68 -10.11 -3.56
N THR A 26 -23.43 -10.22 -3.12
CA THR A 26 -22.38 -9.25 -3.48
C THR A 26 -22.05 -9.32 -4.97
N PHE A 27 -21.88 -10.52 -5.52
CA PHE A 27 -21.60 -10.70 -6.95
C PHE A 27 -22.73 -10.19 -7.83
N ALA A 28 -23.98 -10.46 -7.45
CA ALA A 28 -25.15 -9.92 -8.14
C ALA A 28 -25.18 -8.38 -8.05
N ALA A 29 -24.87 -7.80 -6.89
CA ALA A 29 -24.81 -6.36 -6.70
C ALA A 29 -23.68 -5.70 -7.52
N THR A 30 -22.46 -6.23 -7.49
CA THR A 30 -21.33 -5.71 -8.28
C THR A 30 -21.66 -5.77 -9.76
N ARG A 31 -22.19 -6.90 -10.24
CA ARG A 31 -22.58 -7.05 -11.65
C ARG A 31 -23.74 -6.15 -12.05
N PHE A 32 -24.71 -5.94 -11.16
CA PHE A 32 -25.78 -5.00 -11.38
C PHE A 32 -25.23 -3.57 -11.53
N VAL A 33 -24.33 -3.15 -10.64
CA VAL A 33 -23.69 -1.83 -10.70
C VAL A 33 -22.88 -1.67 -11.98
N THR A 34 -22.00 -2.62 -12.33
CA THR A 34 -21.20 -2.56 -13.56
C THR A 34 -22.07 -2.55 -14.81
N ARG A 35 -23.15 -3.34 -14.83
CA ARG A 35 -24.12 -3.32 -15.94
C ARG A 35 -24.80 -1.97 -16.06
N ARG A 36 -25.21 -1.35 -14.95
CA ARG A 36 -25.81 -0.01 -14.93
C ARG A 36 -24.84 1.04 -15.46
N ILE A 37 -23.58 1.01 -15.02
CA ILE A 37 -22.51 1.90 -15.51
C ILE A 37 -22.31 1.73 -17.02
N ARG A 38 -22.13 0.51 -17.51
CA ARG A 38 -21.97 0.25 -18.96
C ARG A 38 -23.19 0.69 -19.77
N THR A 39 -24.40 0.45 -19.27
CA THR A 39 -25.62 0.93 -19.95
C THR A 39 -25.75 2.46 -19.92
N HIS A 40 -25.23 3.11 -18.88
CA HIS A 40 -25.16 4.57 -18.82
C HIS A 40 -24.16 5.09 -19.85
N GLU A 41 -22.94 4.55 -19.88
CA GLU A 41 -21.89 4.91 -20.86
C GLU A 41 -22.35 4.77 -22.31
N LEU A 42 -23.04 3.67 -22.64
CA LEU A 42 -23.63 3.47 -23.97
C LEU A 42 -24.76 4.48 -24.27
N ARG A 43 -25.51 4.94 -23.27
CA ARG A 43 -26.57 5.95 -23.42
C ARG A 43 -26.01 7.36 -23.55
N THR A 44 -24.95 7.70 -22.81
CA THR A 44 -24.21 8.96 -23.01
C THR A 44 -23.54 9.00 -24.37
N ALA A 45 -22.92 7.90 -24.82
CA ALA A 45 -22.36 7.78 -26.16
C ALA A 45 -23.42 7.92 -27.27
N ALA A 46 -24.68 7.55 -26.99
CA ALA A 46 -25.84 7.74 -27.86
C ALA A 46 -26.52 9.13 -27.70
N GLY A 47 -25.86 10.12 -27.08
CA GLY A 47 -26.34 11.50 -26.98
C GLY A 47 -27.48 11.72 -25.98
N LYS A 48 -27.78 10.75 -25.10
CA LYS A 48 -28.82 10.90 -24.07
C LYS A 48 -28.21 11.40 -22.76
N GLN A 49 -28.61 12.60 -22.33
CA GLN A 49 -28.23 13.17 -21.04
C GLN A 49 -28.62 12.20 -19.92
N THR A 50 -27.64 11.77 -19.13
CA THR A 50 -27.85 10.85 -18.02
C THR A 50 -27.08 11.32 -16.78
N VAL A 51 -27.69 11.07 -15.62
CA VAL A 51 -27.28 11.59 -14.30
C VAL A 51 -26.06 10.82 -13.81
N SER A 52 -25.02 11.56 -13.43
CA SER A 52 -23.73 11.09 -12.87
C SER A 52 -23.87 9.85 -11.99
N SER A 53 -23.17 8.77 -12.36
CA SER A 53 -23.06 7.55 -11.54
C SER A 53 -22.43 7.89 -10.18
N PHE A 54 -23.13 7.54 -9.11
CA PHE A 54 -22.77 7.79 -7.71
C PHE A 54 -21.57 6.94 -7.21
N PHE A 55 -21.08 5.98 -8.02
CA PHE A 55 -19.96 5.11 -7.67
C PHE A 55 -18.65 5.72 -8.18
N ALA A 56 -18.09 6.64 -7.40
CA ALA A 56 -16.83 7.28 -7.71
C ALA A 56 -15.65 6.28 -7.58
N ASN A 57 -14.81 6.24 -8.61
CA ASN A 57 -13.51 5.56 -8.59
C ASN A 57 -12.67 6.08 -7.42
N ILE A 58 -12.27 5.19 -6.50
CA ILE A 58 -11.46 5.56 -5.34
C ILE A 58 -10.00 5.68 -5.77
N HIS A 59 -9.43 6.88 -5.62
CA HIS A 59 -8.02 7.15 -5.90
C HIS A 59 -7.25 7.36 -4.60
N ILE A 60 -6.22 6.56 -4.36
CA ILE A 60 -5.31 6.73 -3.23
C ILE A 60 -3.93 7.11 -3.77
N GLY A 61 -3.50 8.35 -3.52
CA GLY A 61 -2.20 8.85 -3.97
C GLY A 61 -2.03 8.87 -5.50
N GLY A 62 -3.13 9.11 -6.24
CA GLY A 62 -3.14 9.14 -7.71
C GLY A 62 -3.36 7.79 -8.40
N VAL A 63 -3.45 6.67 -7.64
CA VAL A 63 -3.70 5.33 -8.19
C VAL A 63 -5.15 4.93 -7.97
N HIS A 64 -5.81 4.48 -9.02
CA HIS A 64 -7.16 3.92 -8.94
C HIS A 64 -7.13 2.55 -8.25
N VAL A 65 -7.85 2.42 -7.14
CA VAL A 65 -7.93 1.18 -6.36
C VAL A 65 -9.15 0.39 -6.80
N HIS A 66 -8.90 -0.74 -7.46
CA HIS A 66 -9.95 -1.67 -7.85
C HIS A 66 -10.59 -2.29 -6.60
N HIS A 67 -11.91 -2.49 -6.62
CA HIS A 67 -12.66 -3.06 -5.49
C HIS A 67 -12.19 -4.45 -5.06
N GLN A 68 -11.54 -5.16 -5.98
CA GLN A 68 -10.82 -6.40 -5.72
C GLN A 68 -9.83 -6.30 -4.55
N VAL A 69 -9.12 -5.18 -4.40
CA VAL A 69 -8.14 -5.00 -3.32
C VAL A 69 -8.83 -5.06 -1.96
N TRP A 70 -10.01 -4.45 -1.85
CA TRP A 70 -10.83 -4.52 -0.63
C TRP A 70 -11.32 -5.94 -0.37
N GLY A 71 -11.70 -6.68 -1.42
CA GLY A 71 -12.05 -8.09 -1.33
C GLY A 71 -10.92 -8.95 -0.73
N ILE A 72 -9.69 -8.77 -1.22
CA ILE A 72 -8.51 -9.47 -0.71
C ILE A 72 -8.26 -9.13 0.77
N VAL A 73 -8.25 -7.84 1.12
CA VAL A 73 -8.04 -7.39 2.51
C VAL A 73 -9.12 -7.96 3.44
N MET A 74 -10.37 -7.99 2.99
CA MET A 74 -11.50 -8.53 3.75
C MET A 74 -11.35 -10.04 3.98
N VAL A 75 -11.04 -10.82 2.94
CA VAL A 75 -10.82 -12.27 3.06
C VAL A 75 -9.68 -12.59 4.01
N LEU A 76 -8.54 -11.90 3.86
CA LEU A 76 -7.38 -12.10 4.74
C LEU A 76 -7.69 -11.70 6.19
N GLY A 77 -8.36 -10.57 6.40
CA GLY A 77 -8.73 -10.10 7.73
C GLY A 77 -9.74 -11.01 8.43
N VAL A 78 -10.78 -11.45 7.71
CA VAL A 78 -11.78 -12.39 8.23
C VAL A 78 -11.14 -13.74 8.57
N GLY A 79 -10.29 -14.27 7.69
CA GLY A 79 -9.54 -15.51 7.95
C GLY A 79 -8.67 -15.38 9.21
N LEU A 80 -7.93 -14.28 9.34
CA LEU A 80 -7.09 -14.02 10.51
C LEU A 80 -7.89 -13.95 11.81
N VAL A 81 -9.02 -13.23 11.82
CA VAL A 81 -9.92 -13.14 12.99
C VAL A 81 -10.50 -14.52 13.32
N HIS A 82 -10.96 -15.27 12.32
CA HIS A 82 -11.51 -16.61 12.50
C HIS A 82 -10.48 -17.55 13.14
N PHE A 83 -9.27 -17.66 12.58
CA PHE A 83 -8.23 -18.55 13.11
C PHE A 83 -7.71 -18.10 14.48
N ARG A 84 -7.64 -16.79 14.74
CA ARG A 84 -7.15 -16.29 16.02
C ARG A 84 -8.14 -16.52 17.15
N PHE A 85 -9.43 -16.26 16.92
CA PHE A 85 -10.42 -16.20 17.99
C PHE A 85 -11.38 -17.40 18.01
N ALA A 86 -11.47 -18.15 16.90
CA ALA A 86 -12.37 -19.30 16.74
C ALA A 86 -13.76 -19.08 17.36
N PRO A 87 -14.45 -17.98 17.01
CA PRO A 87 -15.61 -17.55 17.77
C PRO A 87 -16.80 -18.51 17.53
N GLY A 88 -17.68 -18.61 18.53
CA GLY A 88 -18.92 -19.37 18.42
C GLY A 88 -19.98 -18.65 17.57
N SER A 89 -21.17 -19.26 17.49
CA SER A 89 -22.35 -18.62 16.89
C SER A 89 -22.78 -17.40 17.71
N PRO A 90 -23.23 -16.27 17.10
CA PRO A 90 -23.48 -16.05 15.66
C PRO A 90 -22.25 -15.55 14.88
N TRP A 91 -21.12 -15.35 15.54
CA TRP A 91 -19.95 -14.72 14.94
C TRP A 91 -19.27 -15.59 13.89
N PHE A 92 -19.36 -16.91 14.02
CA PHE A 92 -18.86 -17.84 13.01
C PHE A 92 -19.59 -17.64 11.67
N GLU A 93 -20.91 -17.53 11.70
CA GLU A 93 -21.79 -17.32 10.55
C GLU A 93 -21.60 -15.92 9.95
N ILE A 94 -21.45 -14.90 10.80
CA ILE A 94 -21.14 -13.53 10.36
C ILE A 94 -19.78 -13.50 9.63
N LEU A 95 -18.74 -14.13 10.19
CA LEU A 95 -17.44 -14.23 9.54
C LEU A 95 -17.54 -14.99 8.21
N ALA A 96 -18.34 -16.05 8.14
CA ALA A 96 -18.57 -16.78 6.90
C ALA A 96 -19.24 -15.90 5.82
N ALA A 97 -20.27 -15.13 6.18
CA ALA A 97 -20.89 -14.15 5.27
C ALA A 97 -19.89 -13.09 4.78
N LEU A 98 -19.12 -12.50 5.70
CA LEU A 98 -18.09 -11.50 5.37
C LEU A 98 -16.99 -12.08 4.47
N PHE A 99 -16.60 -13.33 4.68
CA PHE A 99 -15.68 -14.05 3.80
C PHE A 99 -16.27 -14.16 2.39
N GLY A 100 -17.54 -14.56 2.27
CA GLY A 100 -18.26 -14.65 0.99
C GLY A 100 -18.32 -13.31 0.26
N ILE A 101 -18.61 -12.21 0.98
CA ILE A 101 -18.60 -10.84 0.43
C ILE A 101 -17.20 -10.49 -0.11
N GLY A 102 -16.15 -10.69 0.69
CA GLY A 102 -14.78 -10.40 0.28
C GLY A 102 -14.34 -11.22 -0.93
N ALA A 103 -14.69 -12.51 -0.96
CA ALA A 103 -14.39 -13.40 -2.09
C ALA A 103 -15.11 -12.95 -3.37
N ALA A 104 -16.38 -12.54 -3.29
CA ALA A 104 -17.12 -12.00 -4.43
C ALA A 104 -16.47 -10.71 -4.97
N LEU A 105 -16.10 -9.78 -4.10
CA LEU A 105 -15.39 -8.55 -4.50
C LEU A 105 -14.05 -8.86 -5.18
N ALA A 106 -13.30 -9.83 -4.67
CA ALA A 106 -12.01 -10.24 -5.23
C ALA A 106 -12.14 -10.92 -6.60
N LEU A 107 -13.19 -11.73 -6.79
CA LEU A 107 -13.40 -12.55 -8.00
C LEU A 107 -14.28 -11.88 -9.07
N ASP A 108 -14.96 -10.78 -8.76
CA ASP A 108 -15.86 -10.10 -9.70
C ASP A 108 -15.18 -9.71 -11.03
N GLN A 109 -13.85 -9.53 -11.01
CA GLN A 109 -13.01 -9.24 -12.18
C GLN A 109 -11.96 -10.34 -12.44
N PHE A 110 -12.29 -11.60 -12.18
CA PHE A 110 -11.36 -12.73 -12.36
C PHE A 110 -10.70 -12.76 -13.75
N ALA A 111 -11.40 -12.36 -14.82
CA ALA A 111 -10.83 -12.29 -16.16
C ALA A 111 -9.59 -11.38 -16.27
N LEU A 112 -9.52 -10.30 -15.47
CA LEU A 112 -8.36 -9.43 -15.41
C LEU A 112 -7.18 -10.13 -14.73
N TRP A 113 -7.39 -11.01 -13.75
CA TRP A 113 -6.30 -11.78 -13.13
C TRP A 113 -5.64 -12.72 -14.11
N LEU A 114 -6.45 -13.38 -14.94
CA LEU A 114 -5.96 -14.31 -15.94
C LEU A 114 -5.12 -13.63 -17.03
N HIS A 115 -5.35 -12.34 -17.26
CA HIS A 115 -4.70 -11.55 -18.30
C HIS A 115 -3.99 -10.33 -17.72
N LEU A 116 -3.35 -10.49 -16.55
CA LEU A 116 -2.52 -9.45 -15.95
C LEU A 116 -1.26 -9.24 -16.81
N GLU A 117 -0.95 -7.97 -17.08
CA GLU A 117 0.35 -7.58 -17.62
C GLU A 117 1.46 -7.85 -16.59
N ASP A 118 2.70 -8.03 -17.06
CA ASP A 118 3.84 -8.38 -16.21
C ASP A 118 4.37 -7.16 -15.41
N VAL A 119 3.54 -6.68 -14.49
CA VAL A 119 3.82 -5.54 -13.61
C VAL A 119 4.61 -5.92 -12.37
N TYR A 120 4.92 -7.21 -12.16
CA TYR A 120 5.64 -7.69 -10.98
C TYR A 120 7.02 -7.02 -10.84
N TRP A 121 7.60 -6.71 -11.99
CA TRP A 121 8.91 -6.12 -12.19
C TRP A 121 8.95 -4.59 -11.97
N THR A 122 7.80 -3.92 -11.93
CA THR A 122 7.77 -2.46 -11.80
C THR A 122 7.89 -1.97 -10.36
N ALA A 123 8.12 -0.66 -10.19
CA ALA A 123 8.07 -0.03 -8.88
C ALA A 123 6.70 -0.19 -8.19
N GLU A 124 5.62 -0.32 -8.95
CA GLU A 124 4.30 -0.63 -8.41
C GLU A 124 4.15 -2.10 -8.01
N GLY A 125 4.70 -3.05 -8.79
CA GLY A 125 4.71 -4.48 -8.44
C GLY A 125 5.32 -4.75 -7.05
N ARG A 126 6.32 -3.95 -6.68
CA ARG A 126 6.98 -4.00 -5.36
C ARG A 126 6.11 -3.52 -4.18
N LYS A 127 4.96 -2.87 -4.41
CA LYS A 127 4.02 -2.50 -3.32
C LYS A 127 3.40 -3.74 -2.65
N SER A 128 3.32 -4.86 -3.36
CA SER A 128 2.85 -6.14 -2.81
C SER A 128 3.73 -6.65 -1.66
N ILE A 129 5.05 -6.41 -1.72
CA ILE A 129 6.01 -6.81 -0.68
C ILE A 129 5.72 -6.05 0.63
N ASP A 130 5.47 -4.75 0.56
CA ASP A 130 5.11 -3.96 1.73
C ASP A 130 3.79 -4.45 2.35
N ALA A 131 2.79 -4.80 1.53
CA ALA A 131 1.52 -5.35 2.02
C ALA A 131 1.70 -6.71 2.72
N ILE A 132 2.45 -7.64 2.12
CA ILE A 132 2.74 -8.97 2.68
C ILE A 132 3.46 -8.85 4.02
N LEU A 133 4.47 -7.99 4.09
CA LEU A 133 5.25 -7.80 5.30
C LEU A 133 4.41 -7.17 6.44
N VAL A 134 3.46 -6.26 6.13
CA VAL A 134 2.48 -5.75 7.11
C VAL A 134 1.55 -6.87 7.58
N ALA A 135 1.05 -7.71 6.68
CA ALA A 135 0.18 -8.82 7.04
C ALA A 135 0.89 -9.84 7.95
N ALA A 136 2.11 -10.27 7.58
CA ALA A 136 2.95 -11.16 8.39
C ALA A 136 3.29 -10.53 9.76
N THR A 137 3.58 -9.23 9.72
CA THR A 137 3.43 -8.25 10.80
C THR A 137 2.41 -8.58 11.89
N VAL A 138 1.18 -8.29 11.51
CA VAL A 138 0.00 -8.38 12.35
C VAL A 138 -0.24 -9.83 12.79
N ALA A 139 -0.07 -10.79 11.87
CA ALA A 139 -0.24 -12.21 12.18
C ALA A 139 0.74 -12.70 13.26
N ALA A 140 2.03 -12.33 13.18
CA ALA A 140 3.02 -12.69 14.18
C ALA A 140 2.70 -12.08 15.55
N ALA A 141 2.31 -10.79 15.59
CA ALA A 141 1.93 -10.13 16.83
C ALA A 141 0.71 -10.80 17.51
N LEU A 142 -0.29 -11.18 16.73
CA LEU A 142 -1.47 -11.91 17.22
C LEU A 142 -1.14 -13.33 17.69
N ALA A 143 -0.24 -14.03 16.98
CA ALA A 143 0.21 -15.37 17.33
C ALA A 143 0.99 -15.38 18.65
N LEU A 144 1.80 -14.34 18.91
CA LEU A 144 2.55 -14.17 20.15
C LEU A 144 1.68 -13.72 21.34
N ASN A 145 0.36 -13.52 21.12
CA ASN A 145 -0.62 -13.10 22.12
C ASN A 145 -0.17 -11.87 22.94
N ILE A 146 0.48 -10.91 22.26
CA ILE A 146 0.99 -9.69 22.89
C ILE A 146 -0.20 -8.78 23.18
N SER A 147 -0.86 -8.97 24.33
CA SER A 147 -1.88 -8.03 24.83
C SER A 147 -1.26 -7.08 25.84
N PRO A 148 -1.70 -5.79 25.91
CA PRO A 148 -1.19 -4.84 26.90
C PRO A 148 -1.30 -5.37 28.34
N ALA A 149 -2.36 -6.11 28.66
CA ALA A 149 -2.56 -6.72 29.98
C ALA A 149 -1.56 -7.85 30.23
N THR A 150 -1.37 -8.76 29.27
CA THR A 150 -0.43 -9.88 29.38
C THR A 150 1.01 -9.40 29.48
N VAL A 151 1.36 -8.33 28.77
CA VAL A 151 2.68 -7.68 28.86
C VAL A 151 2.82 -6.96 30.21
N ALA A 152 1.79 -6.28 30.70
CA ALA A 152 1.83 -5.62 32.01
C ALA A 152 2.04 -6.60 33.16
N GLU A 153 1.31 -7.73 33.17
CA GLU A 153 1.51 -8.78 34.17
C GLU A 153 2.90 -9.41 34.08
N ARG A 154 3.37 -9.70 32.86
CA ARG A 154 4.67 -10.36 32.64
C ARG A 154 5.87 -9.47 33.00
N PHE A 155 5.75 -8.16 32.84
CA PHE A 155 6.85 -7.21 33.01
C PHE A 155 6.69 -6.26 34.20
N GLY A 156 5.81 -6.60 35.16
CA GLY A 156 5.76 -5.93 36.47
C GLY A 156 5.03 -4.58 36.49
N GLY A 157 4.08 -4.36 35.58
CA GLY A 157 3.16 -3.23 35.62
C GLY A 157 2.90 -2.55 34.26
N PRO A 158 1.84 -1.72 34.16
CA PRO A 158 1.43 -1.09 32.91
C PRO A 158 2.49 -0.13 32.35
N TRP A 159 3.25 0.55 33.21
CA TRP A 159 4.30 1.48 32.78
C TRP A 159 5.51 0.77 32.18
N THR A 160 5.91 -0.38 32.72
CA THR A 160 7.00 -1.20 32.14
C THR A 160 6.58 -1.79 30.80
N ALA A 161 5.34 -2.27 30.69
CA ALA A 161 4.77 -2.73 29.43
C ALA A 161 4.70 -1.62 28.38
N ALA A 162 4.26 -0.42 28.78
CA ALA A 162 4.25 0.74 27.90
C ALA A 162 5.66 1.13 27.45
N ALA A 163 6.66 1.08 28.34
CA ALA A 163 8.05 1.36 28.00
C ALA A 163 8.62 0.34 27.00
N ILE A 164 8.36 -0.96 27.19
CA ILE A 164 8.77 -2.02 26.25
C ILE A 164 8.09 -1.84 24.89
N LEU A 165 6.78 -1.58 24.89
CA LEU A 165 6.02 -1.35 23.66
C LEU A 165 6.55 -0.11 22.92
N LEU A 166 6.82 0.98 23.64
CA LEU A 166 7.39 2.20 23.08
C LEU A 166 8.81 1.96 22.55
N ALA A 167 9.62 1.16 23.24
CA ALA A 167 10.95 0.78 22.79
C ALA A 167 10.93 -0.10 21.53
N HIS A 168 9.85 -0.85 21.29
CA HIS A 168 9.66 -1.65 20.08
C HIS A 168 9.06 -0.84 18.93
N VAL A 169 7.93 -0.17 19.17
CA VAL A 169 7.17 0.57 18.16
C VAL A 169 7.83 1.90 17.80
N GLY A 170 8.46 2.58 18.76
CA GLY A 170 9.12 3.86 18.54
C GLY A 170 10.16 3.83 17.41
N PRO A 171 11.15 2.92 17.44
CA PRO A 171 12.12 2.78 16.36
C PRO A 171 11.50 2.47 14.99
N ILE A 172 10.43 1.69 14.97
CA ILE A 172 9.68 1.36 13.75
C ILE A 172 9.06 2.64 13.18
N MET A 173 8.35 3.41 14.00
CA MET A 173 7.73 4.66 13.60
C MET A 173 8.77 5.68 13.13
N ILE A 174 9.90 5.81 13.83
CA ILE A 174 11.02 6.67 13.39
C ILE A 174 11.54 6.20 12.03
N SER A 175 11.67 4.89 11.79
CA SER A 175 12.10 4.34 10.49
C SER A 175 11.13 4.70 9.36
N PHE A 176 9.81 4.64 9.60
CA PHE A 176 8.80 5.09 8.66
C PHE A 176 8.91 6.59 8.36
N LEU A 177 8.98 7.43 9.39
CA LEU A 177 9.13 8.88 9.25
C LEU A 177 10.42 9.26 8.50
N LYS A 178 11.48 8.45 8.66
CA LYS A 178 12.76 8.57 7.96
C LYS A 178 12.75 8.02 6.53
N GLY A 179 11.61 7.54 6.03
CA GLY A 179 11.45 7.02 4.67
C GLY A 179 12.06 5.63 4.46
N LYS A 180 12.33 4.88 5.53
CA LYS A 180 12.91 3.52 5.50
C LYS A 180 11.83 2.47 5.77
N ARG A 181 10.80 2.47 4.92
CA ARG A 181 9.58 1.64 5.09
C ARG A 181 9.91 0.16 5.28
N HIS A 182 10.76 -0.43 4.43
CA HIS A 182 11.15 -1.84 4.58
C HIS A 182 11.89 -2.13 5.89
N LEU A 183 12.78 -1.24 6.36
CA LEU A 183 13.49 -1.44 7.64
C LEU A 183 12.56 -1.27 8.84
N GLY A 184 11.61 -0.34 8.79
CA GLY A 184 10.58 -0.21 9.81
C GLY A 184 9.70 -1.46 9.86
N LEU A 185 9.35 -1.98 8.69
CA LEU A 185 8.47 -3.12 8.57
C LEU A 185 9.13 -4.44 8.98
N VAL A 186 10.34 -4.72 8.50
CA VAL A 186 11.16 -5.85 9.00
C VAL A 186 11.48 -5.66 10.49
N GLY A 187 11.63 -4.40 10.94
CA GLY A 187 11.82 -4.04 12.34
C GLY A 187 10.69 -4.50 13.28
N LEU A 188 9.49 -4.72 12.75
CA LEU A 188 8.35 -5.23 13.51
C LEU A 188 8.53 -6.70 13.91
N ALA A 189 9.16 -7.51 13.06
CA ALA A 189 9.52 -8.89 13.35
C ALA A 189 10.90 -9.01 14.03
N VAL A 190 11.85 -8.16 13.62
CA VAL A 190 13.23 -8.16 14.12
C VAL A 190 13.54 -6.79 14.72
N PRO A 191 13.26 -6.56 16.02
CA PRO A 191 13.37 -5.24 16.67
C PRO A 191 14.69 -4.50 16.39
N LEU A 192 15.79 -5.25 16.36
CA LEU A 192 17.13 -4.71 16.09
C LEU A 192 17.24 -4.00 14.73
N LEU A 193 16.55 -4.50 13.70
CA LEU A 193 16.56 -3.87 12.37
C LEU A 193 15.73 -2.59 12.34
N GLY A 194 14.65 -2.52 13.13
CA GLY A 194 13.90 -1.29 13.37
C GLY A 194 14.77 -0.23 14.06
N LEU A 195 15.59 -0.64 15.03
CA LEU A 195 16.55 0.24 15.70
C LEU A 195 17.64 0.75 14.75
N VAL A 196 18.19 -0.11 13.89
CA VAL A 196 19.14 0.30 12.83
C VAL A 196 18.48 1.34 11.90
N GLY A 197 17.21 1.13 11.55
CA GLY A 197 16.42 2.07 10.76
C GLY A 197 16.22 3.42 11.48
N ALA A 198 15.97 3.38 12.78
CA ALA A 198 15.75 4.55 13.62
C ALA A 198 17.03 5.36 13.84
N ILE A 199 18.18 4.72 14.02
CA ILE A 199 19.45 5.41 14.33
C ILE A 199 20.06 6.03 13.06
N ARG A 200 20.12 5.28 11.95
CA ARG A 200 20.80 5.72 10.72
C ARG A 200 20.16 6.98 10.11
N LEU A 201 20.90 7.68 9.25
CA LEU A 201 20.40 8.86 8.51
C LEU A 201 19.12 8.55 7.72
N ALA A 202 18.21 9.52 7.69
CA ALA A 202 16.93 9.48 6.99
C ALA A 202 17.13 9.69 5.49
N LYS A 203 16.20 9.20 4.66
CA LYS A 203 16.19 9.54 3.23
C LYS A 203 15.99 11.06 3.09
N PRO A 204 16.71 11.74 2.17
CA PRO A 204 16.65 13.21 2.05
C PRO A 204 15.25 13.72 1.69
N THR A 205 14.44 12.92 1.01
CA THR A 205 13.05 13.23 0.63
C THR A 205 12.00 12.82 1.69
N SER A 206 12.41 12.38 2.89
CA SER A 206 11.50 11.93 3.94
C SER A 206 10.94 13.08 4.78
N PHE A 207 9.80 12.85 5.46
CA PHE A 207 9.23 13.80 6.41
C PHE A 207 10.23 14.18 7.50
N TRP A 208 10.95 13.20 8.06
CA TRP A 208 11.95 13.43 9.10
C TRP A 208 13.09 14.35 8.63
N ALA A 209 13.60 14.14 7.42
CA ALA A 209 14.68 14.97 6.88
C ALA A 209 14.21 16.41 6.67
N ARG A 210 13.02 16.62 6.10
CA ARG A 210 12.45 17.97 5.92
C ARG A 210 12.24 18.71 7.23
N ARG A 211 11.81 18.01 8.29
CA ARG A 211 11.43 18.64 9.56
C ARG A 211 12.58 18.84 10.54
N PHE A 212 13.61 17.99 10.50
CA PHE A 212 14.64 17.91 11.55
C PHE A 212 16.08 18.02 11.04
N TYR A 213 16.37 18.07 9.73
CA TYR A 213 17.75 18.17 9.24
C TYR A 213 18.14 19.60 8.92
N SER A 214 19.29 20.03 9.44
CA SER A 214 19.99 21.23 8.96
C SER A 214 20.66 20.97 7.61
N ALA A 215 21.04 22.03 6.90
CA ALA A 215 21.65 21.95 5.56
C ALA A 215 22.81 20.92 5.48
N GLY A 216 23.78 21.01 6.40
CA GLY A 216 24.92 20.07 6.42
C GLY A 216 24.53 18.62 6.74
N ARG A 217 23.47 18.38 7.53
CA ARG A 217 22.99 17.01 7.81
C ARG A 217 22.21 16.44 6.61
N LEU A 218 21.49 17.30 5.89
CA LEU A 218 20.78 16.94 4.66
C LEU A 218 21.76 16.59 3.54
N GLU A 219 22.87 17.30 3.43
CA GLU A 219 23.93 17.02 2.46
C GLU A 219 24.58 15.65 2.71
N ARG A 220 24.93 15.32 3.96
CA ARG A 220 25.36 13.96 4.32
C ARG A 220 24.32 12.88 3.99
N ALA A 221 23.03 13.20 4.13
CA ALA A 221 21.96 12.29 3.76
C ALA A 221 21.88 12.10 2.23
N ARG A 222 22.03 13.17 1.45
CA ARG A 222 22.11 13.12 -0.03
C ARG A 222 23.33 12.33 -0.49
N ALA A 223 24.50 12.54 0.11
CA ALA A 223 25.72 11.78 -0.19
C ALA A 223 25.56 10.29 0.12
N ARG A 224 24.89 9.93 1.22
CA ARG A 224 24.61 8.53 1.56
C ARG A 224 23.60 7.87 0.62
N PHE A 225 22.51 8.59 0.31
CA PHE A 225 21.44 8.14 -0.58
C PHE A 225 21.65 8.71 -1.98
N SER A 226 22.88 8.59 -2.48
CA SER A 226 23.31 9.07 -3.79
C SER A 226 22.79 8.17 -4.91
N VAL A 227 23.07 8.59 -6.16
CA VAL A 227 22.82 7.79 -7.36
C VAL A 227 23.48 6.41 -7.24
N ASP A 228 24.70 6.32 -6.69
CA ASP A 228 25.39 5.04 -6.49
C ASP A 228 24.69 4.10 -5.50
N TYR A 229 24.05 4.67 -4.47
CA TYR A 229 23.24 3.89 -3.54
C TYR A 229 22.04 3.28 -4.25
N ILE A 230 21.36 4.08 -5.08
CA ILE A 230 20.21 3.63 -5.87
C ILE A 230 20.67 2.53 -6.84
N ALA A 231 21.72 2.80 -7.63
CA ALA A 231 22.27 1.85 -8.60
C ALA A 231 22.74 0.53 -7.97
N ARG A 232 23.33 0.56 -6.75
CA ARG A 232 23.72 -0.66 -6.03
C ARG A 232 22.52 -1.51 -5.64
N TRP A 233 21.47 -0.85 -5.14
CA TRP A 233 20.24 -1.53 -4.76
C TRP A 233 19.47 -2.02 -5.98
N ASP A 234 19.53 -1.32 -7.11
CA ASP A 234 18.93 -1.76 -8.36
C ASP A 234 19.68 -2.99 -8.89
N ARG A 235 21.02 -3.00 -8.92
CA ARG A 235 21.78 -4.21 -9.24
C ARG A 235 21.44 -5.41 -8.35
N PHE A 236 21.26 -5.18 -7.04
CA PHE A 236 20.85 -6.24 -6.13
C PHE A 236 19.43 -6.75 -6.43
N ARG A 237 18.51 -5.86 -6.81
CA ARG A 237 17.16 -6.22 -7.24
C ARG A 237 17.18 -6.98 -8.57
N ASP A 238 17.95 -6.51 -9.54
CA ASP A 238 18.15 -7.16 -10.84
C ASP A 238 18.75 -8.57 -10.68
N TRP A 239 19.61 -8.77 -9.67
CA TRP A 239 20.14 -10.10 -9.35
C TRP A 239 19.09 -11.06 -8.76
N ILE A 240 18.18 -10.55 -7.91
CA ILE A 240 17.11 -11.36 -7.33
C ILE A 240 15.98 -11.61 -8.33
N GLY A 241 15.67 -10.62 -9.17
CA GLY A 241 14.49 -10.60 -10.05
C GLY A 241 14.77 -10.78 -11.55
N GLY A 242 16.02 -10.90 -11.98
CA GLY A 242 16.39 -10.87 -13.41
C GLY A 242 16.48 -9.46 -13.99
N GLU A 243 17.19 -9.28 -15.11
CA GLU A 243 17.37 -7.97 -15.76
C GLU A 243 16.03 -7.41 -16.25
N HIS A 244 15.71 -6.17 -15.86
CA HIS A 244 14.55 -5.46 -16.36
C HIS A 244 14.99 -4.47 -17.47
N GLY A 245 14.51 -4.69 -18.70
CA GLY A 245 14.49 -3.62 -19.71
C GLY A 245 13.59 -2.48 -19.22
N MET A 246 13.90 -1.20 -19.35
CA MET A 246 14.71 -0.55 -20.37
C MET A 246 15.82 0.28 -19.74
N ARG A 247 17.08 -0.17 -19.85
CA ARG A 247 18.15 0.82 -20.04
C ARG A 247 18.00 1.27 -21.47
N LEU A 248 17.76 2.56 -21.67
CA LEU A 248 18.04 3.14 -22.98
C LEU A 248 19.49 2.74 -23.32
N PRO A 249 19.78 2.27 -24.56
CA PRO A 249 21.16 2.05 -24.96
C PRO A 249 21.97 3.29 -24.56
N ARG A 250 23.16 3.14 -23.97
CA ARG A 250 23.90 4.27 -23.36
C ARG A 250 23.93 5.53 -24.24
N GLY A 251 24.02 5.36 -25.56
CA GLY A 251 23.98 6.49 -26.51
C GLY A 251 22.64 7.25 -26.57
N LEU A 252 21.51 6.58 -26.33
CA LEU A 252 20.19 7.22 -26.24
C LEU A 252 19.97 7.88 -24.87
N GLU A 253 20.57 7.33 -23.81
CA GLU A 253 20.62 7.95 -22.48
C GLU A 253 21.45 9.24 -22.50
N GLU A 254 22.60 9.22 -23.17
CA GLU A 254 23.45 10.39 -23.42
C GLU A 254 22.71 11.44 -24.27
N SER A 255 22.07 11.04 -25.38
CA SER A 255 21.36 11.99 -26.24
C SER A 255 20.14 12.64 -25.56
N VAL A 256 19.41 11.89 -24.73
CA VAL A 256 18.28 12.44 -23.97
C VAL A 256 18.78 13.38 -22.88
N THR A 257 19.91 13.07 -22.24
CA THR A 257 20.52 13.94 -21.22
C THR A 257 21.05 15.23 -21.84
N GLU A 258 21.65 15.14 -23.03
CA GLU A 258 22.17 16.28 -23.80
C GLU A 258 21.03 17.15 -24.35
N SER A 259 19.95 16.54 -24.85
CA SER A 259 18.74 17.25 -25.29
C SER A 259 18.00 17.94 -24.14
N LEU A 260 17.99 17.35 -22.94
CA LEU A 260 17.43 18.00 -21.75
C LEU A 260 18.30 19.15 -21.27
N ALA A 261 19.62 19.02 -21.34
CA ALA A 261 20.57 20.09 -21.00
C ALA A 261 20.46 21.29 -21.96
N SER A 262 20.35 21.03 -23.27
CA SER A 262 20.18 22.09 -24.28
C SER A 262 18.84 22.82 -24.13
N ALA A 263 17.77 22.11 -23.80
CA ALA A 263 16.45 22.70 -23.56
C ALA A 263 16.41 23.58 -22.30
N THR A 264 17.24 23.27 -21.27
CA THR A 264 17.37 24.11 -20.08
C THR A 264 18.23 25.36 -20.31
N ASP A 265 19.22 25.31 -21.20
CA ASP A 265 20.02 26.48 -21.58
C ASP A 265 19.25 27.44 -22.50
N GLU A 266 18.39 26.94 -23.39
CA GLU A 266 17.50 27.78 -24.21
C GLU A 266 16.37 28.45 -23.39
N ALA A 267 15.94 27.83 -22.29
CA ALA A 267 14.90 28.37 -21.41
C ALA A 267 15.43 29.37 -20.36
N ALA A 268 16.76 29.53 -20.25
CA ALA A 268 17.36 30.57 -19.42
C ALA A 268 17.16 31.94 -20.09
N ALA A 269 16.16 32.68 -19.62
CA ALA A 269 15.79 34.01 -20.13
C ALA A 269 17.01 34.95 -20.29
N PRO A 270 17.05 35.78 -21.35
CA PRO A 270 18.17 36.71 -21.56
C PRO A 270 18.32 37.66 -20.36
N SER A 271 19.56 37.77 -19.89
CA SER A 271 19.98 38.68 -18.83
C SER A 271 19.49 40.10 -19.12
N ARG A 272 18.61 40.62 -18.25
CA ARG A 272 18.29 42.05 -18.21
C ARG A 272 19.50 42.80 -17.63
N ASP A 273 20.46 43.11 -18.48
CA ASP A 273 21.47 44.11 -18.17
C ASP A 273 21.58 45.08 -19.36
N GLY A 274 21.18 46.34 -19.15
CA GLY A 274 21.13 47.31 -20.25
C GLY A 274 20.25 48.56 -20.09
N ARG A 275 19.89 49.00 -18.88
CA ARG A 275 19.43 50.39 -18.67
C ARG A 275 20.22 51.08 -17.57
N GLY A 276 21.36 51.65 -17.96
CA GLY A 276 22.03 52.68 -17.17
C GLY A 276 21.25 54.01 -17.23
N PRO A 277 21.26 54.83 -16.17
CA PRO A 277 20.76 56.18 -16.23
C PRO A 277 21.79 57.07 -16.94
N GLY A 278 21.41 57.64 -18.09
CA GLY A 278 22.18 58.67 -18.76
C GLY A 278 22.07 59.99 -17.99
N SER A 279 23.14 60.39 -17.34
CA SER A 279 23.44 61.78 -17.01
C SER A 279 23.76 62.54 -18.30
N GLN A 280 22.98 63.58 -18.63
CA GLN A 280 23.45 64.71 -19.42
C GLN A 280 22.89 65.99 -18.79
N ASP A 281 23.82 66.85 -18.39
CA ASP A 281 23.59 68.22 -17.96
C ASP A 281 23.15 69.09 -19.15
N ALA A 282 22.09 69.88 -18.96
CA ALA A 282 21.86 71.22 -19.52
C ALA A 282 20.72 71.90 -18.76
#